data_AF-A0A7K0GA71-F1
#
_entry.id   AF-A0A7K0GA71-F1
#
_cell.length_a   1.000
_cell.length_b   1.000
_cell.length_c   1.000
_cell.angle_alpha   90.00
_cell.angle_beta   90.00
_cell.angle_gamma   90.00
#
_symmetry.space_group_name_H-M   'P 1'
#
loop_
_entity.id
_entity.type
_entity.pdbx_description
1 polymer ?
#
loop_
_entity_poly.entity_id
_entity_poly.type
_entity_poly.pdbx_seq_one_letter_code
_entity_poly.pdbx_strand_id
1 'polypeptide(L)'
;MQLSTNFTTIILAKSPGARGTWVRRHLLPAGLRSCEGARAPGCRLPRRSRWTCAPATTRLTSKPQRSTTARFTCRFIHRTMVAGCIRVSFPSERSDMDNRIGAVVARERKALGLTQEELARRLGVTKAAVSKWELGQSMPDAALLPSIAAQFALSIDELFDWRAHLTDAEIETCARTAREKLAADASKGATYVRMCAREHRSCWKLLVRLASELLSAANRVALDTYQDAPDDEQAQERARETMRALAEDARSLCEPVLDGCNDAELMADATRVCAASSVLTGNPAEAIARLTPLYQAQTHRVGTELASAQLAAGEQEEAAETLAACVTASALELTSLAGTLLTRAASTTEVAAYVHAMEAIDRAFDLSHRSAPTLPAMHIAAATTMNTLGDDAATLELLERATDEVCALGNGRIPENPLGDRVASNMLPAITDDEALAHMRESASYAHYPEAARHMILDARLWEALAQSPEYAALAKRLDAE
;
A
#
# COMPACT_ATOMS: atom_id res chain seq x y z
N MET A 1 9.29 1.43 6.97
CA MET A 1 8.03 2.02 7.46
C MET A 1 6.94 1.49 6.54
N GLN A 2 6.31 0.37 6.92
CA GLN A 2 5.35 -0.35 6.08
C GLN A 2 4.15 0.57 5.78
N LEU A 3 3.82 0.70 4.50
CA LEU A 3 2.65 1.42 4.01
C LEU A 3 1.38 0.60 4.31
N SER A 4 0.97 0.50 5.58
CA SER A 4 -0.37 0.04 5.94
C SER A 4 -1.36 1.19 5.76
N THR A 5 -1.56 1.62 4.51
CA THR A 5 -2.73 2.41 4.18
C THR A 5 -3.87 1.41 4.06
N ASN A 6 -4.65 1.24 5.12
CA ASN A 6 -5.86 0.41 5.08
C ASN A 6 -6.76 0.94 3.96
N PHE A 7 -6.74 0.27 2.80
CA PHE A 7 -7.69 0.46 1.72
C PHE A 7 -9.02 -0.16 2.14
N THR A 8 -9.68 0.46 3.13
CA THR A 8 -11.11 0.22 3.33
C THR A 8 -11.84 0.98 2.23
N THR A 9 -12.00 0.33 1.07
CA THR A 9 -13.00 0.75 0.09
C THR A 9 -14.34 0.70 0.82
N ILE A 10 -14.89 1.85 1.18
CA ILE A 10 -16.26 1.92 1.67
C ILE A 10 -17.15 1.62 0.47
N ILE A 11 -17.48 0.34 0.28
CA ILE A 11 -18.53 -0.06 -0.64
C ILE A 11 -19.83 0.47 -0.01
N LEU A 12 -20.32 1.60 -0.53
CA LEU A 12 -21.64 2.12 -0.20
C LEU A 12 -22.69 1.20 -0.83
N ALA A 13 -22.87 0.00 -0.26
CA ALA A 13 -23.99 -0.87 -0.56
C ALA A 13 -25.25 -0.22 -0.01
N LYS A 14 -26.14 0.19 -0.90
CA LYS A 14 -27.46 0.74 -0.56
C LYS A 14 -28.31 -0.43 -0.02
N SER A 15 -28.28 -0.68 1.29
CA SER A 15 -29.24 -1.62 1.91
C SER A 15 -30.66 -1.05 1.79
N PRO A 16 -31.60 -1.73 1.11
CA PRO A 16 -32.98 -1.30 1.08
C PRO A 16 -33.65 -1.70 2.41
N GLY A 17 -33.76 -0.77 3.36
CA GLY A 17 -34.69 -0.93 4.49
C GLY A 17 -34.09 -0.85 5.89
N ALA A 18 -33.47 0.26 6.25
CA ALA A 18 -33.27 0.61 7.66
C ALA A 18 -33.70 2.07 7.91
N ARG A 19 -34.93 2.26 8.42
CA ARG A 19 -35.36 3.53 9.02
C ARG A 19 -34.83 3.56 10.45
N GLY A 20 -33.71 4.23 10.66
CA GLY A 20 -33.13 4.45 11.98
C GLY A 20 -32.71 5.92 12.14
N THR A 21 -33.35 6.62 13.07
CA THR A 21 -33.00 7.98 13.50
C THR A 21 -31.65 7.98 14.21
N TRP A 22 -30.64 8.65 13.64
CA TRP A 22 -29.35 8.84 14.28
C TRP A 22 -29.34 10.09 15.16
N VAL A 23 -29.19 9.89 16.47
CA VAL A 23 -29.03 10.95 17.46
C VAL A 23 -27.58 11.46 17.40
N ARG A 24 -27.42 12.76 17.06
CA ARG A 24 -26.15 13.50 17.14
C ARG A 24 -25.61 13.50 18.58
N ARG A 25 -24.35 13.11 18.78
CA ARG A 25 -23.54 13.57 19.92
C ARG A 25 -22.29 14.26 19.39
N HIS A 26 -22.35 15.60 19.32
CA HIS A 26 -21.19 16.44 19.06
C HIS A 26 -20.41 16.64 20.37
N LEU A 27 -19.13 16.28 20.37
CA LEU A 27 -18.14 16.85 21.27
C LEU A 27 -17.30 17.83 20.45
N LEU A 28 -17.61 19.13 20.56
CA LEU A 28 -16.79 20.23 20.06
C LEU A 28 -15.89 20.74 21.19
N PRO A 29 -14.59 20.98 20.97
CA PRO A 29 -13.81 21.87 21.81
C PRO A 29 -14.19 23.33 21.51
N ALA A 30 -14.31 24.09 22.60
CA ALA A 30 -14.72 25.48 22.62
C ALA A 30 -13.70 26.42 21.96
N GLY A 31 -14.23 27.46 21.29
CA GLY A 31 -13.54 28.72 21.12
C GLY A 31 -13.19 29.08 19.68
N LEU A 32 -14.16 29.61 18.93
CA LEU A 32 -14.00 30.76 18.04
C LEU A 32 -15.40 31.30 17.74
N ARG A 33 -15.63 32.55 18.16
CA ARG A 33 -16.94 33.21 18.09
C ARG A 33 -17.29 33.58 16.65
N SER A 34 -18.57 33.44 16.37
CA SER A 34 -19.30 33.88 15.18
C SER A 34 -19.03 35.34 14.78
N CYS A 35 -18.88 35.59 13.49
CA CYS A 35 -19.35 36.83 12.87
C CYS A 35 -20.40 36.47 11.81
N GLU A 36 -21.65 36.37 12.24
CA GLU A 36 -22.81 36.54 11.36
C GLU A 36 -22.95 38.03 11.00
N GLY A 37 -23.32 38.30 9.75
CA GLY A 37 -24.11 39.48 9.41
C GLY A 37 -23.35 40.78 9.10
N ALA A 38 -22.95 40.96 7.84
CA ALA A 38 -22.94 42.27 7.21
C ALA A 38 -23.23 42.15 5.70
N ARG A 39 -24.50 42.35 5.32
CA ARG A 39 -24.89 42.64 3.94
C ARG A 39 -24.34 44.02 3.59
N ALA A 40 -23.44 44.10 2.61
CA ALA A 40 -23.06 45.36 1.99
C ALA A 40 -23.94 45.62 0.74
N PRO A 41 -24.56 46.81 0.59
CA PRO A 41 -25.38 47.17 -0.56
C PRO A 41 -24.48 47.60 -1.73
N GLY A 42 -24.63 46.99 -2.92
CA GLY A 42 -23.91 47.50 -4.10
C GLY A 42 -23.67 46.57 -5.30
N CYS A 43 -24.07 45.29 -5.29
CA CYS A 43 -23.88 44.42 -6.45
C CYS A 43 -25.17 44.30 -7.30
N ARG A 44 -25.22 45.03 -8.42
CA ARG A 44 -26.21 44.80 -9.49
C ARG A 44 -25.70 43.67 -10.40
N LEU A 45 -26.41 42.54 -10.43
CA LEU A 45 -26.22 41.51 -11.45
C LEU A 45 -26.81 42.00 -12.79
N PRO A 46 -26.13 41.88 -13.94
CA PRO A 46 -26.77 42.11 -15.24
C PRO A 46 -27.67 40.94 -15.63
N ARG A 47 -28.80 41.28 -16.24
CA ARG A 47 -29.85 40.36 -16.72
C ARG A 47 -29.35 39.43 -17.84
N ARG A 48 -29.93 38.22 -17.84
CA ARG A 48 -29.91 37.16 -18.86
C ARG A 48 -29.63 37.64 -20.30
N SER A 49 -28.66 37.04 -20.96
CA SER A 49 -28.62 36.92 -22.42
C SER A 49 -28.62 35.43 -22.82
N ARG A 50 -29.61 35.07 -23.64
CA ARG A 50 -29.76 33.77 -24.28
C ARG A 50 -28.62 33.57 -25.27
N TRP A 51 -28.01 32.38 -25.26
CA TRP A 51 -27.24 31.88 -26.40
C TRP A 51 -27.84 30.55 -26.85
N THR A 52 -28.45 30.57 -28.03
CA THR A 52 -28.92 29.40 -28.78
C THR A 52 -27.74 28.85 -29.59
N CYS A 53 -27.38 27.57 -29.41
CA CYS A 53 -26.52 26.86 -30.35
C CYS A 53 -27.38 26.23 -31.46
N ALA A 54 -27.05 26.53 -32.71
CA ALA A 54 -27.53 25.81 -33.89
C ALA A 54 -26.41 24.88 -34.41
N PRO A 55 -26.71 23.65 -34.87
CA PRO A 55 -25.68 22.74 -35.36
C PRO A 55 -25.43 22.99 -36.86
N ALA A 56 -24.17 23.17 -37.24
CA ALA A 56 -23.74 23.15 -38.63
C ALA A 56 -23.05 21.83 -38.94
N THR A 57 -23.73 21.00 -39.71
CA THR A 57 -23.20 19.84 -40.42
C THR A 57 -22.26 20.29 -41.52
N THR A 58 -21.10 19.65 -41.71
CA THR A 58 -20.46 19.64 -43.03
C THR A 58 -19.61 18.39 -43.26
N ARG A 59 -19.77 17.87 -44.47
CA ARG A 59 -19.31 16.59 -45.03
C ARG A 59 -17.80 16.54 -45.25
N LEU A 60 -17.26 15.33 -45.11
CA LEU A 60 -15.99 14.88 -45.69
C LEU A 60 -16.15 14.63 -47.20
N THR A 61 -15.28 15.24 -48.01
CA THR A 61 -14.94 14.75 -49.36
C THR A 61 -13.43 14.86 -49.60
N SER A 62 -12.92 13.88 -50.36
CA SER A 62 -11.54 13.54 -50.72
C SER A 62 -11.00 14.46 -51.84
N LYS A 63 -9.71 14.67 -52.19
CA LYS A 63 -8.45 13.86 -52.33
C LYS A 63 -7.26 14.88 -52.56
N PRO A 64 -5.99 14.49 -52.87
CA PRO A 64 -4.77 15.12 -52.32
C PRO A 64 -3.97 16.03 -53.28
N GLN A 65 -3.24 17.04 -52.78
CA GLN A 65 -2.14 17.70 -53.49
C GLN A 65 -1.01 18.19 -52.57
N ARG A 66 0.18 18.31 -53.19
CA ARG A 66 1.54 18.25 -52.65
C ARG A 66 1.95 19.36 -51.66
N SER A 67 2.93 18.98 -50.83
CA SER A 67 3.68 19.74 -49.83
C SER A 67 4.08 21.16 -50.26
N THR A 68 3.59 22.15 -49.50
CA THR A 68 4.23 23.47 -49.41
C THR A 68 4.37 23.80 -47.93
N THR A 69 5.61 23.95 -47.47
CA THR A 69 5.99 24.23 -46.09
C THR A 69 5.55 25.65 -45.72
N ALA A 70 4.43 25.80 -45.01
CA ALA A 70 3.99 27.08 -44.45
C ALA A 70 4.30 27.13 -42.94
N ARG A 71 5.31 27.93 -42.57
CA ARG A 71 5.56 28.35 -41.17
C ARG A 71 4.38 29.21 -40.70
N PHE A 72 3.54 28.68 -39.82
CA PHE A 72 2.57 29.48 -39.08
C PHE A 72 3.20 29.98 -37.78
N THR A 73 3.70 31.22 -37.79
CA THR A 73 3.94 31.99 -36.57
C THR A 73 2.61 32.58 -36.10
N CYS A 74 1.98 31.98 -35.08
CA CYS A 74 0.79 32.55 -34.47
C CYS A 74 1.19 33.69 -33.53
N ARG A 75 0.99 34.93 -33.98
CA ARG A 75 1.25 36.16 -33.23
C ARG A 75 -0.06 36.95 -33.10
N PHE A 76 -1.06 36.39 -32.44
CA PHE A 76 -2.24 37.16 -31.97
C PHE A 76 -3.06 36.30 -31.01
N ILE A 77 -2.92 36.54 -29.70
CA ILE A 77 -3.93 36.48 -28.62
C ILE A 77 -3.14 36.81 -27.35
N HIS A 78 -3.05 38.08 -27.02
CA HIS A 78 -2.55 38.52 -25.72
C HIS A 78 -3.24 39.84 -25.35
N ARG A 79 -4.49 39.77 -24.90
CA ARG A 79 -5.04 40.66 -23.86
C ARG A 79 -6.51 40.35 -23.52
N THR A 80 -6.72 40.13 -22.22
CA THR A 80 -7.95 40.32 -21.43
C THR A 80 -9.15 39.39 -21.65
N MET A 81 -9.19 38.30 -20.87
CA MET A 81 -10.18 38.10 -19.79
C MET A 81 -9.65 37.00 -18.83
N VAL A 82 -9.53 37.35 -17.54
CA VAL A 82 -9.03 36.50 -16.45
C VAL A 82 -10.13 36.36 -15.41
N ALA A 83 -10.40 35.13 -14.96
CA ALA A 83 -10.73 34.86 -13.57
C ALA A 83 -10.37 33.39 -13.26
N GLY A 84 -9.27 33.18 -12.51
CA GLY A 84 -9.02 31.91 -11.81
C GLY A 84 -7.94 30.96 -12.33
N CYS A 85 -7.05 31.36 -13.24
CA CYS A 85 -5.88 30.55 -13.58
C CYS A 85 -4.68 30.96 -12.72
N ILE A 86 -4.30 30.12 -11.76
CA ILE A 86 -2.95 30.15 -11.18
C ILE A 86 -1.98 29.96 -12.34
N ARG A 87 -1.18 30.98 -12.62
CA ARG A 87 -0.13 30.92 -13.63
C ARG A 87 1.00 30.07 -13.05
N VAL A 88 0.94 28.76 -13.26
CA VAL A 88 2.10 27.89 -13.05
C VAL A 88 3.15 28.36 -14.04
N SER A 89 4.16 29.05 -13.54
CA SER A 89 5.26 29.56 -14.37
C SER A 89 6.26 28.42 -14.52
N PHE A 90 6.42 27.95 -15.75
CA PHE A 90 7.38 26.90 -16.09
C PHE A 90 8.78 27.52 -16.22
N PRO A 91 9.81 26.98 -15.55
CA PRO A 91 11.18 27.10 -16.04
C PRO A 91 11.25 26.43 -17.41
N SER A 92 11.87 27.04 -18.42
CA SER A 92 12.08 26.33 -19.69
C SER A 92 12.99 25.13 -19.45
N GLU A 93 12.49 23.90 -19.62
CA GLU A 93 13.21 22.63 -19.42
C GLU A 93 14.61 22.63 -20.09
N ARG A 94 14.73 23.32 -21.24
CA ARG A 94 15.97 23.45 -22.00
C ARG A 94 17.03 24.31 -21.28
N SER A 95 16.64 25.39 -20.60
CA SER A 95 17.62 26.23 -19.87
C SER A 95 18.13 25.56 -18.59
N ASP A 96 17.34 24.69 -17.98
CA ASP A 96 17.73 24.02 -16.73
C ASP A 96 18.75 22.88 -17.01
N MET A 97 18.56 22.12 -18.09
CA MET A 97 19.51 21.07 -18.51
C MET A 97 20.87 21.65 -18.94
N ASP A 98 20.85 22.71 -19.75
CA ASP A 98 22.05 23.42 -20.21
C ASP A 98 22.88 23.95 -19.02
N ASN A 99 22.20 24.44 -17.98
CA ASN A 99 22.82 24.91 -16.75
C ASN A 99 23.46 23.78 -15.93
N ARG A 100 22.83 22.59 -15.88
CA ARG A 100 23.34 21.45 -15.09
C ARG A 100 24.63 20.90 -15.65
N ILE A 101 24.70 20.62 -16.95
CA ILE A 101 25.94 20.12 -17.59
C ILE A 101 27.05 21.16 -17.47
N GLY A 102 26.74 22.43 -17.72
CA GLY A 102 27.69 23.53 -17.53
C GLY A 102 28.29 23.56 -16.13
N ALA A 103 27.44 23.42 -15.11
CA ALA A 103 27.86 23.38 -13.72
C ALA A 103 28.74 22.17 -13.38
N VAL A 104 28.39 20.98 -13.88
CA VAL A 104 29.19 19.75 -13.70
C VAL A 104 30.55 19.91 -14.37
N VAL A 105 30.60 20.34 -15.64
CA VAL A 105 31.86 20.57 -16.37
C VAL A 105 32.74 21.57 -15.62
N ALA A 106 32.18 22.68 -15.13
CA ALA A 106 32.93 23.66 -14.34
C ALA A 106 33.47 23.08 -13.03
N ARG A 107 32.67 22.27 -12.33
CA ARG A 107 33.03 21.62 -11.06
C ARG A 107 34.18 20.62 -11.26
N GLU A 108 34.03 19.67 -12.18
CA GLU A 108 35.03 18.63 -12.43
C GLU A 108 36.32 19.19 -13.01
N ARG A 109 36.23 20.17 -13.92
CA ARG A 109 37.43 20.86 -14.44
C ARG A 109 38.25 21.48 -13.32
N LYS A 110 37.59 22.16 -12.36
CA LYS A 110 38.25 22.78 -11.21
C LYS A 110 38.82 21.73 -10.27
N ALA A 111 38.12 20.61 -10.05
CA ALA A 111 38.61 19.50 -9.23
C ALA A 111 39.90 18.88 -9.79
N LEU A 112 40.03 18.80 -11.12
CA LEU A 112 41.25 18.36 -11.80
C LEU A 112 42.32 19.45 -11.97
N GLY A 113 42.10 20.67 -11.48
CA GLY A 113 43.05 21.78 -11.60
C GLY A 113 43.27 22.29 -13.03
N LEU A 114 42.36 22.00 -13.96
CA LEU A 114 42.50 22.36 -15.38
C LEU A 114 42.01 23.80 -15.64
N THR A 115 42.66 24.52 -16.56
CA THR A 115 42.12 25.78 -17.11
C THR A 115 41.08 25.50 -18.19
N GLN A 116 40.26 26.49 -18.55
CA GLN A 116 39.29 26.34 -19.65
C GLN A 116 40.00 26.09 -20.99
N GLU A 117 41.15 26.74 -21.23
CA GLU A 117 42.01 26.48 -22.39
C GLU A 117 42.51 25.03 -22.43
N GLU A 118 42.95 24.50 -21.29
CA GLU A 118 43.49 23.15 -21.21
C GLU A 118 42.41 22.09 -21.46
N LEU A 119 41.21 22.28 -20.91
CA LEU A 119 40.06 21.43 -21.20
C LEU A 119 39.65 21.51 -22.68
N ALA A 120 39.60 22.72 -23.24
CA ALA A 120 39.26 22.94 -24.63
C ALA A 120 40.23 22.22 -25.59
N ARG A 121 41.53 22.28 -25.29
CA ARG A 121 42.59 21.60 -26.04
C ARG A 121 42.43 20.09 -26.02
N ARG A 122 42.10 19.50 -24.87
CA ARG A 122 41.88 18.05 -24.72
C ARG A 122 40.66 17.55 -25.48
N LEU A 123 39.60 18.37 -25.53
CA LEU A 123 38.35 18.04 -26.21
C LEU A 123 38.31 18.46 -27.68
N GLY A 124 39.35 19.11 -28.20
CA GLY A 124 39.42 19.58 -29.58
C GLY A 124 38.45 20.73 -29.89
N VAL A 125 38.09 21.54 -28.89
CA VAL A 125 37.15 22.67 -29.02
C VAL A 125 37.81 24.01 -28.68
N THR A 126 37.08 25.11 -28.87
CA THR A 126 37.57 26.44 -28.48
C THR A 126 37.33 26.71 -27.00
N LYS A 127 38.21 27.48 -26.35
CA LYS A 127 38.01 27.97 -24.97
C LYS A 127 36.67 28.70 -24.81
N ALA A 128 36.27 29.46 -25.83
CA ALA A 128 34.99 30.16 -25.85
C ALA A 128 33.79 29.19 -25.79
N ALA A 129 33.88 28.00 -26.40
CA ALA A 129 32.85 26.97 -26.28
C ALA A 129 32.74 26.47 -24.83
N VAL A 130 33.87 26.10 -24.21
CA VAL A 130 33.92 25.68 -22.81
C VAL A 130 33.34 26.75 -21.88
N SER A 131 33.72 28.02 -22.07
CA SER A 131 33.17 29.12 -21.26
C SER A 131 31.66 29.28 -21.42
N LYS A 132 31.10 29.10 -22.62
CA LYS A 132 29.66 29.19 -22.83
C LYS A 132 28.92 28.01 -22.21
N TRP A 133 29.50 26.81 -22.24
CA TRP A 133 28.96 25.65 -21.55
C TRP A 133 28.92 25.89 -20.04
N GLU A 134 30.03 26.30 -19.44
CA GLU A 134 30.12 26.56 -17.99
C GLU A 134 29.18 27.67 -17.50
N LEU A 135 28.76 28.58 -18.39
CA LEU A 135 27.82 29.67 -18.10
C LEU A 135 26.36 29.33 -18.45
N GLY A 136 26.08 28.10 -18.93
CA GLY A 136 24.74 27.68 -19.37
C GLY A 136 24.22 28.43 -20.60
N GLN A 137 25.12 29.09 -21.37
CA GLN A 137 24.76 29.87 -22.54
C GLN A 137 24.62 29.02 -23.82
N SER A 138 25.16 27.80 -23.80
CA SER A 138 25.03 26.82 -24.87
C SER A 138 25.34 25.42 -24.35
N MET A 139 24.87 24.39 -25.06
CA MET A 139 25.22 23.00 -24.79
C MET A 139 26.42 22.52 -25.62
N PRO A 140 27.20 21.56 -25.10
CA PRO A 140 28.08 20.76 -25.95
C PRO A 140 27.28 20.03 -27.03
N ASP A 141 27.91 19.80 -28.19
CA ASP A 141 27.35 18.92 -29.20
C ASP A 141 27.12 17.52 -28.59
N ALA A 142 26.02 16.86 -28.95
CA ALA A 142 25.71 15.51 -28.50
C ALA A 142 26.86 14.52 -28.79
N ALA A 143 27.58 14.70 -29.90
CA ALA A 143 28.74 13.89 -30.25
C ALA A 143 29.94 14.08 -29.30
N LEU A 144 30.02 15.21 -28.59
CA LEU A 144 31.10 15.51 -27.64
C LEU A 144 30.82 14.99 -26.23
N LEU A 145 29.55 14.71 -25.88
CA LEU A 145 29.17 14.29 -24.53
C LEU A 145 29.93 13.04 -24.04
N PRO A 146 30.13 11.97 -24.84
CA PRO A 146 30.92 10.82 -24.40
C PRO A 146 32.38 11.17 -24.10
N SER A 147 32.97 12.08 -24.88
CA SER A 147 34.36 12.53 -24.69
C SER A 147 34.49 13.41 -23.45
N ILE A 148 33.50 14.25 -23.18
CA ILE A 148 33.44 15.08 -21.97
C ILE A 148 33.30 14.18 -20.73
N ALA A 149 32.40 13.22 -20.76
CA ALA A 149 32.19 12.27 -19.67
C ALA A 149 33.47 11.47 -19.37
N ALA A 150 34.12 10.95 -20.42
CA ALA A 150 35.39 10.23 -20.29
C ALA A 150 36.53 11.10 -19.72
N GLN A 151 36.58 12.40 -20.05
CA GLN A 151 37.60 13.33 -19.54
C GLN A 151 37.53 13.50 -18.01
N PHE A 152 36.34 13.32 -17.43
CA PHE A 152 36.09 13.46 -15.99
C PHE A 152 35.86 12.13 -15.29
N ALA A 153 35.99 11.00 -15.99
CA ALA A 153 35.64 9.66 -15.50
C ALA A 153 34.19 9.58 -14.95
N LEU A 154 33.28 10.31 -15.58
CA LEU A 154 31.85 10.30 -15.28
C LEU A 154 31.12 9.40 -16.28
N SER A 155 30.00 8.83 -15.84
CA SER A 155 28.93 8.36 -16.71
C SER A 155 28.20 9.54 -17.38
N ILE A 156 27.42 9.25 -18.42
CA ILE A 156 26.58 10.27 -19.06
C ILE A 156 25.55 10.81 -18.05
N ASP A 157 24.97 9.96 -17.22
CA ASP A 157 23.99 10.40 -16.20
C ASP A 157 24.63 11.37 -15.20
N GLU A 158 25.83 11.07 -14.71
CA GLU A 158 26.57 11.97 -13.81
C GLU A 158 26.96 13.30 -14.49
N LEU A 159 27.29 13.28 -15.78
CA LEU A 159 27.57 14.51 -16.54
C LEU A 159 26.32 15.40 -16.65
N PHE A 160 25.14 14.80 -16.77
CA PHE A 160 23.87 15.51 -16.82
C PHE A 160 23.34 15.92 -15.43
N ASP A 161 24.03 15.52 -14.35
CA ASP A 161 23.49 15.56 -12.99
C ASP A 161 22.08 14.93 -12.93
N TRP A 162 21.89 13.87 -13.73
CA TRP A 162 20.63 13.16 -13.87
C TRP A 162 20.57 12.02 -12.86
N ARG A 163 19.47 11.96 -12.12
CA ARG A 163 19.17 10.86 -11.21
C ARG A 163 17.93 10.13 -11.70
N ALA A 164 18.14 8.90 -12.19
CA ALA A 164 17.05 8.01 -12.59
C ALA A 164 16.08 7.71 -11.44
N HIS A 165 16.58 7.74 -10.20
CA HIS A 165 15.81 7.49 -8.99
C HIS A 165 15.99 8.63 -7.99
N LEU A 166 14.86 9.15 -7.50
CA LEU A 166 14.83 10.06 -6.36
C LEU A 166 15.18 9.31 -5.07
N THR A 167 15.72 10.04 -4.10
CA THR A 167 15.87 9.55 -2.73
C THR A 167 14.51 9.42 -2.05
N ASP A 168 14.43 8.62 -0.99
CA ASP A 168 13.19 8.42 -0.23
C ASP A 168 12.61 9.75 0.32
N ALA A 169 13.47 10.69 0.72
CA ALA A 169 13.05 12.00 1.21
C ALA A 169 12.48 12.90 0.10
N GLU A 170 13.05 12.83 -1.10
CA GLU A 170 12.54 13.54 -2.28
C GLU A 170 11.20 12.93 -2.74
N ILE A 171 11.10 11.60 -2.75
CA ILE A 171 9.85 10.88 -3.05
C ILE A 171 8.75 11.31 -2.07
N GLU A 172 9.04 11.33 -0.77
CA GLU A 172 8.06 11.76 0.24
C GLU A 172 7.67 13.23 0.05
N THR A 173 8.60 14.10 -0.35
CA THR A 173 8.32 15.51 -0.65
C THR A 173 7.38 15.67 -1.85
N CYS A 174 7.64 14.92 -2.93
CA CYS A 174 6.77 14.87 -4.10
C CYS A 174 5.37 14.35 -3.74
N ALA A 175 5.30 13.25 -2.98
CA ALA A 175 4.06 12.62 -2.54
C ALA A 175 3.23 13.55 -1.64
N ARG A 176 3.86 14.19 -0.66
CA ARG A 176 3.20 15.17 0.21
C ARG A 176 2.63 16.35 -0.59
N THR A 177 3.40 16.87 -1.55
CA THR A 177 2.95 17.98 -2.41
C THR A 177 1.80 17.53 -3.32
N ALA A 178 1.84 16.30 -3.84
CA ALA A 178 0.73 15.70 -4.58
C ALA A 178 -0.53 15.63 -3.71
N ARG A 179 -0.40 15.09 -2.49
CA ARG A 179 -1.50 14.97 -1.51
C ARG A 179 -2.16 16.30 -1.19
N GLU A 180 -1.35 17.32 -0.88
CA GLU A 180 -1.82 18.68 -0.60
C GLU A 180 -2.60 19.27 -1.77
N LYS A 181 -2.07 19.14 -3.00
CA LYS A 181 -2.74 19.65 -4.21
C LYS A 181 -4.02 18.88 -4.54
N LEU A 182 -3.99 17.55 -4.43
CA LEU A 182 -5.16 16.68 -4.62
C LEU A 182 -6.26 16.97 -3.60
N ALA A 183 -5.89 17.26 -2.34
CA ALA A 183 -6.84 17.65 -1.31
C ALA A 183 -7.48 19.02 -1.58
N ALA A 184 -6.71 19.98 -2.12
CA ALA A 184 -7.23 21.30 -2.44
C ALA A 184 -8.14 21.30 -3.68
N ASP A 185 -7.77 20.55 -4.71
CA ASP A 185 -8.53 20.38 -5.95
C ASP A 185 -8.04 19.11 -6.64
N ALA A 186 -8.88 18.08 -6.66
CA ALA A 186 -8.53 16.76 -7.20
C ALA A 186 -8.03 16.82 -8.65
N SER A 187 -8.67 17.62 -9.51
CA SER A 187 -8.33 17.72 -10.93
C SER A 187 -7.00 18.45 -11.14
N LYS A 188 -6.77 19.55 -10.42
CA LYS A 188 -5.49 20.27 -10.47
C LYS A 188 -4.36 19.46 -9.83
N GLY A 189 -4.64 18.76 -8.73
CA GLY A 189 -3.70 17.85 -8.08
C GLY A 189 -3.25 16.73 -9.01
N ALA A 190 -4.19 16.11 -9.75
CA ALA A 190 -3.87 15.10 -10.74
C ALA A 190 -2.93 15.63 -11.85
N THR A 191 -3.09 16.89 -12.24
CA THR A 191 -2.18 17.54 -13.20
C THR A 191 -0.74 17.59 -12.68
N TYR A 192 -0.54 17.96 -11.41
CA TYR A 192 0.78 17.93 -10.78
C TYR A 192 1.35 16.51 -10.74
N VAL A 193 0.53 15.52 -10.36
CA VAL A 193 0.96 14.11 -10.32
C VAL A 193 1.44 13.65 -11.69
N ARG A 194 0.66 13.90 -12.76
CA ARG A 194 1.05 13.54 -14.14
C ARG A 194 2.35 14.23 -14.57
N MET A 195 2.59 15.47 -14.17
CA MET A 195 3.85 16.18 -14.46
C MET A 195 5.02 15.52 -13.75
N CYS A 196 4.92 15.32 -12.43
CA CYS A 196 5.97 14.72 -11.63
C CYS A 196 6.32 13.29 -12.12
N ALA A 197 5.30 12.50 -12.48
CA ALA A 197 5.49 11.17 -13.06
C ALA A 197 6.17 11.21 -14.44
N ARG A 198 5.92 12.23 -15.26
CA ARG A 198 6.59 12.40 -16.56
C ARG A 198 8.07 12.78 -16.40
N GLU A 199 8.37 13.65 -15.46
CA GLU A 199 9.74 14.08 -15.16
C GLU A 199 10.58 12.93 -14.59
N HIS A 200 9.97 12.03 -13.82
CA HIS A 200 10.66 10.93 -13.15
C HIS A 200 10.14 9.55 -13.56
N ARG A 201 9.99 9.34 -14.88
CA ARG A 201 9.35 8.13 -15.42
C ARG A 201 10.07 6.82 -15.08
N SER A 202 11.38 6.86 -14.84
CA SER A 202 12.18 5.69 -14.46
C SER A 202 12.17 5.41 -12.95
N CYS A 203 11.60 6.30 -12.13
CA CYS A 203 11.55 6.14 -10.69
C CYS A 203 10.30 5.36 -10.27
N TRP A 204 10.36 4.03 -10.38
CA TRP A 204 9.24 3.14 -10.05
C TRP A 204 8.64 3.38 -8.66
N LYS A 205 9.48 3.60 -7.64
CA LYS A 205 9.04 3.87 -6.26
C LYS A 205 8.21 5.15 -6.17
N LEU A 206 8.59 6.18 -6.92
CA LEU A 206 7.80 7.41 -7.01
C LEU A 206 6.48 7.16 -7.73
N LEU A 207 6.48 6.44 -8.86
CA LEU A 207 5.26 6.19 -9.63
C LEU A 207 4.20 5.48 -8.78
N VAL A 208 4.59 4.39 -8.10
CA VAL A 208 3.69 3.66 -7.19
C VAL A 208 3.20 4.58 -6.07
N ARG A 209 4.10 5.36 -5.45
CA ARG A 209 3.70 6.27 -4.37
C ARG A 209 2.71 7.34 -4.84
N LEU A 210 2.95 7.96 -5.99
CA LEU A 210 2.03 8.95 -6.59
C LEU A 210 0.68 8.32 -6.95
N ALA A 211 0.69 7.07 -7.44
CA ALA A 211 -0.53 6.33 -7.74
C ALA A 211 -1.34 6.02 -6.47
N SER A 212 -0.69 5.72 -5.34
CA SER A 212 -1.36 5.58 -4.04
C SER A 212 -2.02 6.90 -3.58
N GLU A 213 -1.39 8.06 -3.83
CA GLU A 213 -2.00 9.36 -3.52
C GLU A 213 -3.24 9.64 -4.39
N LEU A 214 -3.21 9.24 -5.67
CA LEU A 214 -4.35 9.35 -6.57
C LEU A 214 -5.53 8.48 -6.11
N LEU A 215 -5.29 7.22 -5.74
CA LEU A 215 -6.34 6.35 -5.19
C LEU A 215 -6.92 6.90 -3.88
N SER A 216 -6.06 7.39 -2.99
CA SER A 216 -6.50 8.01 -1.73
C SER A 216 -7.36 9.26 -1.99
N ALA A 217 -7.03 10.05 -3.02
CA ALA A 217 -7.86 11.17 -3.44
C ALA A 217 -9.19 10.72 -4.08
N ALA A 218 -9.18 9.65 -4.88
CA ALA A 218 -10.38 9.10 -5.51
C ALA A 218 -11.41 8.68 -4.45
N ASN A 219 -10.97 7.96 -3.42
CA ASN A 219 -11.83 7.54 -2.30
C ASN A 219 -12.39 8.74 -1.51
N ARG A 220 -11.57 9.77 -1.26
CA ARG A 220 -12.03 10.99 -0.56
C ARG A 220 -13.09 11.75 -1.35
N VAL A 221 -12.88 11.96 -2.65
CA VAL A 221 -13.85 12.69 -3.49
C VAL A 221 -15.23 12.05 -3.45
N ALA A 222 -15.29 10.71 -3.50
CA ALA A 222 -16.54 9.97 -3.41
C ALA A 222 -17.19 10.09 -2.02
N LEU A 223 -16.39 9.94 -0.95
CA LEU A 223 -16.88 9.98 0.43
C LEU A 223 -17.36 11.38 0.84
N ASP A 224 -16.55 12.41 0.58
CA ASP A 224 -16.84 13.80 0.96
C ASP A 224 -18.12 14.27 0.25
N THR A 225 -18.27 13.97 -1.05
CA THR A 225 -19.48 14.33 -1.81
C THR A 225 -20.72 13.59 -1.30
N TYR A 226 -20.59 12.32 -0.94
CA TYR A 226 -21.69 11.55 -0.37
C TYR A 226 -22.14 12.13 0.99
N GLN A 227 -21.20 12.62 1.80
CA GLN A 227 -21.50 13.24 3.09
C GLN A 227 -22.11 14.64 2.96
N ASP A 228 -21.56 15.48 2.08
CA ASP A 228 -21.97 16.88 1.94
C ASP A 228 -23.26 17.04 1.12
N ALA A 229 -23.49 16.16 0.15
CA ALA A 229 -24.60 16.27 -0.79
C ALA A 229 -25.20 14.88 -1.17
N PRO A 230 -25.80 14.14 -0.20
CA PRO A 230 -26.31 12.78 -0.40
C PRO A 230 -27.49 12.69 -1.38
N ASP A 231 -28.23 13.78 -1.59
CA ASP A 231 -29.41 13.81 -2.47
C ASP A 231 -29.13 14.56 -3.80
N ASP A 232 -27.93 15.11 -4.00
CA ASP A 232 -27.55 15.78 -5.26
C ASP A 232 -26.95 14.76 -6.24
N GLU A 233 -27.82 14.17 -7.07
CA GLU A 233 -27.41 13.19 -8.09
C GLU A 233 -26.35 13.75 -9.07
N GLN A 234 -26.40 15.04 -9.40
CA GLN A 234 -25.43 15.64 -10.32
C GLN A 234 -24.06 15.84 -9.65
N ALA A 235 -24.03 16.23 -8.37
CA ALA A 235 -22.78 16.29 -7.61
C ALA A 235 -22.16 14.91 -7.46
N GLN A 236 -22.98 13.90 -7.15
CA GLN A 236 -22.51 12.52 -7.06
C GLN A 236 -21.97 12.01 -8.38
N GLU A 237 -22.60 12.31 -9.52
CA GLU A 237 -22.10 11.86 -10.81
C GLU A 237 -20.76 12.52 -11.17
N ARG A 238 -20.61 13.83 -10.94
CA ARG A 238 -19.31 14.51 -11.13
C ARG A 238 -18.22 13.94 -10.22
N ALA A 239 -18.57 13.55 -9.00
CA ALA A 239 -17.63 12.91 -8.07
C ALA A 239 -17.22 11.52 -8.56
N ARG A 240 -18.16 10.71 -9.09
CA ARG A 240 -17.86 9.41 -9.70
C ARG A 240 -16.97 9.55 -10.93
N GLU A 241 -17.22 10.52 -11.81
CA GLU A 241 -16.36 10.81 -12.95
C GLU A 241 -14.95 11.18 -12.52
N THR A 242 -14.82 12.05 -11.51
CA THR A 242 -13.52 12.46 -10.96
C THR A 242 -12.79 11.28 -10.32
N MET A 243 -13.49 10.47 -9.52
CA MET A 243 -12.96 9.25 -8.90
C MET A 243 -12.42 8.27 -9.95
N ARG A 244 -13.19 8.01 -11.02
CA ARG A 244 -12.76 7.14 -12.12
C ARG A 244 -11.52 7.68 -12.83
N ALA A 245 -11.49 8.98 -13.13
CA ALA A 245 -10.32 9.60 -13.79
C ALA A 245 -9.04 9.48 -12.94
N LEU A 246 -9.15 9.67 -11.62
CA LEU A 246 -8.02 9.49 -10.70
C LEU A 246 -7.56 8.03 -10.60
N ALA A 247 -8.51 7.09 -10.57
CA ALA A 247 -8.21 5.66 -10.56
C ALA A 247 -7.53 5.22 -11.87
N GLU A 248 -7.95 5.74 -13.02
CA GLU A 248 -7.32 5.50 -14.31
C GLU A 248 -5.90 6.07 -14.38
N ASP A 249 -5.70 7.28 -13.88
CA ASP A 249 -4.35 7.86 -13.76
C ASP A 249 -3.45 6.97 -12.89
N ALA A 250 -3.95 6.53 -11.71
CA ALA A 250 -3.19 5.68 -10.79
C ALA A 250 -2.76 4.38 -11.48
N ARG A 251 -3.68 3.72 -12.18
CA ARG A 251 -3.39 2.51 -12.97
C ARG A 251 -2.35 2.79 -14.06
N SER A 252 -2.47 3.90 -14.79
CA SER A 252 -1.53 4.26 -15.86
C SER A 252 -0.10 4.48 -15.38
N LEU A 253 0.08 4.85 -14.11
CA LEU A 253 1.40 4.99 -13.49
C LEU A 253 1.99 3.63 -13.07
N CYS A 254 1.13 2.68 -12.69
CA CYS A 254 1.56 1.36 -12.20
C CYS A 254 1.71 0.31 -13.30
N GLU A 255 0.99 0.37 -14.42
CA GLU A 255 1.15 -0.59 -15.55
C GLU A 255 2.61 -0.69 -16.03
N PRO A 256 3.35 0.41 -16.29
CA PRO A 256 4.76 0.31 -16.67
C PRO A 256 5.67 -0.29 -15.60
N VAL A 257 5.28 -0.20 -14.33
CA VAL A 257 6.02 -0.82 -13.22
C VAL A 257 5.85 -2.33 -13.27
N LEU A 258 4.66 -2.83 -13.59
CA LEU A 258 4.41 -4.27 -13.75
C LEU A 258 5.18 -4.86 -14.94
N ASP A 259 5.35 -4.09 -16.01
CA ASP A 259 6.05 -4.54 -17.22
C ASP A 259 7.58 -4.47 -17.10
N GLY A 260 8.12 -3.51 -16.32
CA GLY A 260 9.53 -3.13 -16.38
C GLY A 260 10.30 -3.16 -15.05
N CYS A 261 9.63 -3.41 -13.92
CA CYS A 261 10.29 -3.50 -12.62
C CYS A 261 10.72 -4.93 -12.31
N ASN A 262 11.89 -5.10 -11.68
CA ASN A 262 12.38 -6.39 -11.18
C ASN A 262 12.29 -6.51 -9.65
N ASP A 263 11.78 -5.48 -8.97
CA ASP A 263 11.58 -5.48 -7.52
C ASP A 263 10.19 -6.08 -7.19
N ALA A 264 10.19 -7.24 -6.55
CA ALA A 264 8.97 -8.00 -6.26
C ALA A 264 8.03 -7.28 -5.29
N GLU A 265 8.55 -6.54 -4.30
CA GLU A 265 7.70 -5.79 -3.37
C GLU A 265 7.03 -4.62 -4.08
N LEU A 266 7.78 -3.93 -4.93
CA LEU A 266 7.25 -2.81 -5.69
C LEU A 266 6.24 -3.24 -6.77
N MET A 267 6.46 -4.39 -7.40
CA MET A 267 5.49 -5.01 -8.30
C MET A 267 4.21 -5.41 -7.56
N ALA A 268 4.31 -5.94 -6.34
CA ALA A 268 3.15 -6.25 -5.52
C ALA A 268 2.36 -4.97 -5.18
N ASP A 269 3.02 -3.91 -4.75
CA ASP A 269 2.36 -2.62 -4.48
C ASP A 269 1.71 -2.02 -5.74
N ALA A 270 2.38 -2.09 -6.90
CA ALA A 270 1.80 -1.67 -8.17
C ALA A 270 0.54 -2.49 -8.54
N THR A 271 0.58 -3.81 -8.31
CA THR A 271 -0.55 -4.71 -8.59
C THR A 271 -1.76 -4.36 -7.72
N ARG A 272 -1.52 -4.09 -6.43
CA ARG A 272 -2.55 -3.65 -5.47
C ARG A 272 -3.23 -2.36 -5.92
N VAL A 273 -2.43 -1.38 -6.34
CA VAL A 273 -2.94 -0.11 -6.89
C VAL A 273 -3.78 -0.36 -8.15
N CYS A 274 -3.29 -1.17 -9.10
CA CYS A 274 -4.06 -1.51 -10.31
C CYS A 274 -5.38 -2.22 -9.97
N ALA A 275 -5.37 -3.17 -9.04
CA ALA A 275 -6.56 -3.89 -8.60
C ALA A 275 -7.59 -2.95 -7.95
N ALA A 276 -7.16 -2.07 -7.04
CA ALA A 276 -8.02 -1.05 -6.44
C ALA A 276 -8.61 -0.11 -7.51
N SER A 277 -7.81 0.30 -8.50
CA SER A 277 -8.30 1.07 -9.64
C SER A 277 -9.35 0.33 -10.47
N SER A 278 -9.16 -0.98 -10.71
CA SER A 278 -10.15 -1.81 -11.43
C SER A 278 -11.47 -1.90 -10.65
N VAL A 279 -11.44 -2.04 -9.33
CA VAL A 279 -12.65 -1.99 -8.49
C VAL A 279 -13.38 -0.65 -8.64
N LEU A 280 -12.67 0.49 -8.51
CA LEU A 280 -13.26 1.82 -8.61
C LEU A 280 -13.81 2.17 -10.00
N THR A 281 -13.26 1.54 -11.04
CA THR A 281 -13.71 1.72 -12.43
C THR A 281 -14.80 0.72 -12.85
N GLY A 282 -15.22 -0.19 -11.95
CA GLY A 282 -16.32 -1.12 -12.17
C GLY A 282 -15.92 -2.46 -12.80
N ASN A 283 -14.66 -2.85 -12.68
CA ASN A 283 -14.13 -4.14 -13.14
C ASN A 283 -13.54 -4.98 -11.98
N PRO A 284 -14.37 -5.45 -11.03
CA PRO A 284 -13.88 -6.21 -9.88
C PRO A 284 -13.29 -7.58 -10.25
N ALA A 285 -13.73 -8.20 -11.36
CA ALA A 285 -13.19 -9.48 -11.83
C ALA A 285 -11.70 -9.39 -12.21
N GLU A 286 -11.29 -8.29 -12.86
CA GLU A 286 -9.88 -8.04 -13.14
C GLU A 286 -9.06 -7.85 -11.85
N ALA A 287 -9.63 -7.16 -10.86
CA ALA A 287 -8.97 -6.96 -9.57
C ALA A 287 -8.74 -8.30 -8.85
N ILE A 288 -9.74 -9.19 -8.83
CA ILE A 288 -9.62 -10.55 -8.29
C ILE A 288 -8.52 -11.31 -9.03
N ALA A 289 -8.54 -11.33 -10.36
CA ALA A 289 -7.55 -12.04 -11.17
C ALA A 289 -6.11 -11.57 -10.90
N ARG A 290 -5.90 -10.27 -10.67
CA ARG A 290 -4.59 -9.70 -10.33
C ARG A 290 -4.15 -10.01 -8.90
N LEU A 291 -5.08 -10.01 -7.95
CA LEU A 291 -4.78 -10.19 -6.52
C LEU A 291 -4.64 -11.66 -6.10
N THR A 292 -5.32 -12.59 -6.76
CA THR A 292 -5.30 -14.02 -6.38
C THR A 292 -3.88 -14.61 -6.35
N PRO A 293 -2.99 -14.41 -7.35
CA PRO A 293 -1.62 -14.92 -7.28
C PRO A 293 -0.82 -14.31 -6.13
N LEU A 294 -1.03 -13.03 -5.83
CA LEU A 294 -0.37 -12.36 -4.70
C LEU A 294 -0.90 -12.87 -3.36
N TYR A 295 -2.21 -13.14 -3.26
CA TYR A 295 -2.82 -13.70 -2.07
C TYR A 295 -2.33 -15.12 -1.78
N GLN A 296 -2.16 -15.92 -2.83
CA GLN A 296 -1.57 -17.25 -2.73
C GLN A 296 -0.12 -17.20 -2.27
N ALA A 297 0.66 -16.18 -2.66
CA ALA A 297 2.04 -16.01 -2.19
C ALA A 297 2.16 -15.32 -0.82
N GLN A 298 1.22 -14.43 -0.48
CA GLN A 298 1.28 -13.51 0.66
C GLN A 298 -0.12 -13.24 1.24
N THR A 299 -0.72 -14.26 1.86
CA THR A 299 -2.12 -14.26 2.34
C THR A 299 -2.51 -13.02 3.13
N HIS A 300 -1.72 -12.63 4.13
CA HIS A 300 -2.06 -11.51 5.01
C HIS A 300 -1.87 -10.12 4.36
N ARG A 301 -1.04 -9.98 3.31
CA ARG A 301 -0.70 -8.67 2.73
C ARG A 301 -1.79 -8.09 1.83
N VAL A 302 -2.51 -8.95 1.09
CA VAL A 302 -3.48 -8.50 0.07
C VAL A 302 -4.89 -9.06 0.27
N GLY A 303 -5.11 -9.93 1.26
CA GLY A 303 -6.40 -10.63 1.39
C GLY A 303 -7.59 -9.71 1.70
N THR A 304 -7.39 -8.57 2.36
CA THR A 304 -8.45 -7.57 2.57
C THR A 304 -8.85 -6.86 1.26
N GLU A 305 -7.87 -6.57 0.40
CA GLU A 305 -8.10 -5.98 -0.92
C GLU A 305 -8.79 -7.00 -1.85
N LEU A 306 -8.39 -8.27 -1.79
CA LEU A 306 -9.03 -9.36 -2.54
C LEU A 306 -10.48 -9.55 -2.09
N ALA A 307 -10.73 -9.63 -0.78
CA ALA A 307 -12.08 -9.72 -0.24
C ALA A 307 -12.93 -8.51 -0.63
N SER A 308 -12.37 -7.30 -0.63
CA SER A 308 -13.07 -6.11 -1.13
C SER A 308 -13.44 -6.23 -2.61
N ALA A 309 -12.58 -6.81 -3.45
CA ALA A 309 -12.87 -7.03 -4.87
C ALA A 309 -13.95 -8.11 -5.06
N GLN A 310 -13.90 -9.20 -4.30
CA GLN A 310 -14.93 -10.26 -4.27
C GLN A 310 -16.29 -9.71 -3.85
N LEU A 311 -16.35 -8.91 -2.79
CA LEU A 311 -17.58 -8.22 -2.36
C LEU A 311 -18.14 -7.31 -3.47
N ALA A 312 -17.26 -6.58 -4.17
CA ALA A 312 -17.66 -5.74 -5.30
C ALA A 312 -18.14 -6.55 -6.53
N ALA A 313 -17.66 -7.79 -6.70
CA ALA A 313 -18.15 -8.74 -7.71
C ALA A 313 -19.46 -9.46 -7.30
N GLY A 314 -19.85 -9.36 -6.03
CA GLY A 314 -21.01 -10.08 -5.47
C GLY A 314 -20.68 -11.46 -4.89
N GLU A 315 -19.40 -11.83 -4.81
CA GLU A 315 -18.87 -13.09 -4.27
C GLU A 315 -18.77 -13.00 -2.73
N GLN A 316 -19.92 -13.02 -2.05
CA GLN A 316 -20.01 -12.81 -0.60
C GLN A 316 -19.38 -13.95 0.22
N GLU A 317 -19.56 -15.19 -0.24
CA GLU A 317 -19.08 -16.39 0.45
C GLU A 317 -17.56 -16.48 0.35
N GLU A 318 -17.02 -16.29 -0.85
CA GLU A 318 -15.58 -16.29 -1.13
C GLU A 318 -14.85 -15.16 -0.38
N ALA A 319 -15.48 -13.98 -0.28
CA ALA A 319 -14.94 -12.87 0.52
C ALA A 319 -14.88 -13.21 2.01
N ALA A 320 -15.94 -13.84 2.56
CA ALA A 320 -15.97 -14.25 3.96
C ALA A 320 -14.90 -15.30 4.25
N GLU A 321 -14.71 -16.28 3.36
CA GLU A 321 -13.66 -17.29 3.50
C GLU A 321 -12.25 -16.68 3.40
N THR A 322 -12.04 -15.74 2.48
CA THR A 322 -10.75 -15.04 2.32
C THR A 322 -10.40 -14.25 3.58
N LEU A 323 -11.36 -13.52 4.15
CA LEU A 323 -11.18 -12.80 5.41
C LEU A 323 -10.93 -13.74 6.58
N ALA A 324 -11.67 -14.86 6.66
CA ALA A 324 -11.46 -15.86 7.70
C ALA A 324 -10.04 -16.44 7.64
N ALA A 325 -9.54 -16.78 6.45
CA ALA A 325 -8.17 -17.25 6.26
C ALA A 325 -7.12 -16.19 6.67
N CYS A 326 -7.35 -14.91 6.35
CA CYS A 326 -6.46 -13.82 6.77
C CYS A 326 -6.39 -13.66 8.29
N VAL A 327 -7.55 -13.71 8.94
CA VAL A 327 -7.67 -13.64 10.41
C VAL A 327 -6.96 -14.81 11.05
N THR A 328 -7.19 -16.03 10.56
CA THR A 328 -6.53 -17.24 11.03
C THR A 328 -5.01 -17.13 10.89
N ALA A 329 -4.50 -16.75 9.71
CA ALA A 329 -3.06 -16.56 9.48
C ALA A 329 -2.45 -15.53 10.45
N SER A 330 -3.12 -14.38 10.63
CA SER A 330 -2.66 -13.32 11.52
C SER A 330 -2.67 -13.74 12.99
N ALA A 331 -3.68 -14.50 13.40
CA ALA A 331 -3.79 -14.99 14.76
C ALA A 331 -2.74 -16.07 15.07
N LEU A 332 -2.44 -16.96 14.12
CA LEU A 332 -1.34 -17.93 14.24
C LEU A 332 0.02 -17.22 14.40
N GLU A 333 0.29 -16.19 13.59
CA GLU A 333 1.51 -15.38 13.70
C GLU A 333 1.60 -14.67 15.05
N LEU A 334 0.51 -14.04 15.49
CA LEU A 334 0.45 -13.37 16.79
C LEU A 334 0.66 -14.35 17.95
N THR A 335 0.08 -15.54 17.87
CA THR A 335 0.28 -16.61 18.86
C THR A 335 1.74 -17.06 18.92
N SER A 336 2.39 -17.26 17.76
CA SER A 336 3.81 -17.63 17.69
C SER A 336 4.72 -16.56 18.31
N LEU A 337 4.47 -15.28 17.98
CA LEU A 337 5.21 -14.15 18.54
C LEU A 337 5.01 -14.02 20.05
N ALA A 338 3.76 -14.12 20.52
CA ALA A 338 3.44 -14.04 21.94
C ALA A 338 4.04 -15.22 22.71
N GLY A 339 4.06 -16.44 22.17
CA GLY A 339 4.77 -17.58 22.77
C GLY A 339 6.26 -17.33 22.91
N THR A 340 6.90 -16.67 21.93
CA THR A 340 8.31 -16.27 22.03
C THR A 340 8.53 -15.21 23.12
N LEU A 341 7.66 -14.21 23.20
CA LEU A 341 7.74 -13.16 24.23
C LEU A 341 7.49 -13.71 25.64
N LEU A 342 6.59 -14.69 25.77
CA LEU A 342 6.26 -15.37 27.01
C LEU A 342 7.51 -15.94 27.70
N THR A 343 8.41 -16.58 26.94
CA THR A 343 9.67 -17.14 27.46
C THR A 343 10.62 -16.08 28.04
N ARG A 344 10.35 -14.79 27.79
CA ARG A 344 11.13 -13.66 28.30
C ARG A 344 10.41 -12.88 29.39
N ALA A 345 9.19 -13.28 29.77
CA ALA A 345 8.42 -12.60 30.79
C ALA A 345 9.16 -12.60 32.12
N ALA A 346 9.21 -11.45 32.78
CA ALA A 346 9.97 -11.25 34.01
C ALA A 346 9.11 -11.37 35.28
N SER A 347 7.79 -11.54 35.12
CA SER A 347 6.85 -11.61 36.24
C SER A 347 5.62 -12.47 35.92
N THR A 348 5.00 -13.03 36.95
CA THR A 348 3.77 -13.82 36.82
C THR A 348 2.62 -13.00 36.25
N THR A 349 2.55 -11.70 36.56
CA THR A 349 1.54 -10.79 36.00
C THR A 349 1.68 -10.62 34.48
N GLU A 350 2.91 -10.58 33.98
CA GLU A 350 3.18 -10.47 32.54
C GLU A 350 2.80 -11.77 31.81
N VAL A 351 3.14 -12.92 32.38
CA VAL A 351 2.70 -14.24 31.86
C VAL A 351 1.16 -14.32 31.81
N ALA A 352 0.47 -13.93 32.89
CA ALA A 352 -0.99 -13.94 32.94
C ALA A 352 -1.62 -13.00 31.90
N ALA A 353 -1.01 -11.84 31.64
CA ALA A 353 -1.48 -10.90 30.61
C ALA A 353 -1.37 -11.51 29.20
N TYR A 354 -0.27 -12.21 28.89
CA TYR A 354 -0.11 -12.92 27.61
C TYR A 354 -1.14 -14.04 27.46
N VAL A 355 -1.29 -14.91 28.46
CA VAL A 355 -2.29 -15.99 28.44
C VAL A 355 -3.70 -15.44 28.21
N HIS A 356 -4.11 -14.41 28.97
CA HIS A 356 -5.43 -13.80 28.81
C HIS A 356 -5.64 -13.20 27.41
N ALA A 357 -4.64 -12.51 26.86
CA ALA A 357 -4.74 -11.92 25.53
C ALA A 357 -4.93 -13.00 24.45
N MET A 358 -4.16 -14.07 24.53
CA MET A 358 -4.18 -15.13 23.53
C MET A 358 -5.44 -16.00 23.64
N GLU A 359 -5.93 -16.31 24.85
CA GLU A 359 -7.24 -16.94 25.04
C GLU A 359 -8.38 -16.07 24.48
N ALA A 360 -8.30 -14.75 24.62
CA ALA A 360 -9.30 -13.84 24.07
C ALA A 360 -9.29 -13.87 22.53
N ILE A 361 -8.12 -13.98 21.91
CA ILE A 361 -7.95 -14.13 20.46
C ILE A 361 -8.51 -15.47 19.99
N ASP A 362 -8.19 -16.56 20.68
CA ASP A 362 -8.74 -17.88 20.37
C ASP A 362 -10.26 -17.89 20.45
N ARG A 363 -10.86 -17.37 21.54
CA ARG A 363 -12.32 -17.27 21.68
C ARG A 363 -12.98 -16.37 20.63
N ALA A 364 -12.30 -15.31 20.20
CA ALA A 364 -12.86 -14.37 19.22
C ALA A 364 -12.93 -14.98 17.80
N PHE A 365 -12.01 -15.88 17.47
CA PHE A 365 -11.86 -16.42 16.11
C PHE A 365 -12.03 -17.94 16.00
N ASP A 366 -12.27 -18.59 17.13
CA ASP A 366 -12.50 -20.03 17.24
C ASP A 366 -11.32 -20.85 16.70
N LEU A 367 -10.10 -20.43 17.02
CA LEU A 367 -8.87 -20.95 16.37
C LEU A 367 -8.61 -22.42 16.70
N SER A 368 -8.85 -22.81 17.95
CA SER A 368 -8.73 -24.19 18.44
C SER A 368 -9.67 -25.16 17.72
N HIS A 369 -10.78 -24.65 17.16
CA HIS A 369 -11.73 -25.44 16.36
C HIS A 369 -11.53 -25.25 14.85
N ARG A 370 -10.72 -24.29 14.38
CA ARG A 370 -10.70 -23.90 12.94
C ARG A 370 -9.31 -23.81 12.30
N SER A 371 -8.22 -24.07 13.03
CA SER A 371 -6.88 -23.82 12.48
C SER A 371 -5.75 -24.69 13.01
N ALA A 372 -5.63 -24.85 14.33
CA ALA A 372 -4.54 -25.60 14.97
C ALA A 372 -4.77 -25.67 16.48
N PRO A 373 -4.22 -26.68 17.18
CA PRO A 373 -4.24 -26.77 18.64
C PRO A 373 -3.23 -25.79 19.27
N THR A 374 -3.38 -24.49 19.01
CA THR A 374 -2.48 -23.46 19.52
C THR A 374 -2.56 -23.28 21.02
N LEU A 375 -3.77 -23.37 21.57
CA LEU A 375 -4.03 -23.08 22.97
C LEU A 375 -3.24 -23.99 23.95
N PRO A 376 -3.20 -25.33 23.76
CA PRO A 376 -2.40 -26.18 24.62
C PRO A 376 -0.89 -25.91 24.51
N ALA A 377 -0.38 -25.55 23.33
CA ALA A 377 1.05 -25.21 23.17
C ALA A 377 1.42 -24.01 24.02
N MET A 378 0.53 -23.02 24.03
CA MET A 378 0.71 -21.78 24.78
C MET A 378 0.58 -22.00 26.28
N HIS A 379 -0.39 -22.79 26.74
CA HIS A 379 -0.55 -23.11 28.15
C HIS A 379 0.66 -23.90 28.69
N ILE A 380 1.22 -24.82 27.91
CA ILE A 380 2.47 -25.52 28.28
C ILE A 380 3.65 -24.54 28.35
N ALA A 381 3.79 -23.63 27.38
CA ALA A 381 4.85 -22.61 27.40
C ALA A 381 4.69 -21.63 28.58
N ALA A 382 3.45 -21.26 28.92
CA ALA A 382 3.13 -20.43 30.07
C ALA A 382 3.45 -21.14 31.38
N ALA A 383 3.07 -22.42 31.50
CA ALA A 383 3.39 -23.25 32.66
C ALA A 383 4.91 -23.37 32.85
N THR A 384 5.65 -23.59 31.76
CA THR A 384 7.12 -23.63 31.79
C THR A 384 7.69 -22.32 32.34
N THR A 385 7.14 -21.18 31.92
CA THR A 385 7.60 -19.87 32.38
C THR A 385 7.21 -19.62 33.85
N MET A 386 5.98 -19.93 34.26
CA MET A 386 5.55 -19.82 35.66
C MET A 386 6.41 -20.69 36.58
N ASN A 387 6.77 -21.89 36.14
CA ASN A 387 7.67 -22.80 36.87
C ASN A 387 9.05 -22.17 37.06
N THR A 388 9.61 -21.53 36.02
CA THR A 388 10.90 -20.81 36.16
C THR A 388 10.82 -19.60 37.09
N LEU A 389 9.64 -18.99 37.23
CA LEU A 389 9.39 -17.89 38.17
C LEU A 389 9.05 -18.38 39.60
N GLY A 390 8.90 -19.70 39.79
CA GLY A 390 8.62 -20.33 41.08
C GLY A 390 7.16 -20.25 41.53
N ASP A 391 6.21 -20.11 40.59
CA ASP A 391 4.77 -20.13 40.88
C ASP A 391 4.18 -21.52 40.55
N ASP A 392 4.32 -22.45 41.50
CA ASP A 392 3.87 -23.83 41.36
C ASP A 392 2.35 -23.95 41.18
N ALA A 393 1.59 -23.08 41.85
CA ALA A 393 0.12 -23.08 41.77
C ALA A 393 -0.37 -22.66 40.37
N ALA A 394 0.18 -21.56 39.84
CA ALA A 394 -0.15 -21.12 38.49
C ALA A 394 0.37 -22.11 37.42
N THR A 395 1.52 -22.74 37.66
CA THR A 395 2.05 -23.80 36.80
C THR A 395 1.08 -24.97 36.70
N LEU A 396 0.61 -25.49 37.84
CA LEU A 396 -0.33 -26.59 37.87
C LEU A 396 -1.67 -26.23 37.19
N GLU A 397 -2.20 -25.03 37.45
CA GLU A 397 -3.44 -24.56 36.80
C GLU A 397 -3.32 -24.53 35.27
N LEU A 398 -2.18 -24.04 34.75
CA LEU A 398 -1.92 -24.00 33.31
C LEU A 398 -1.74 -25.41 32.72
N LEU A 399 -1.11 -26.33 33.45
CA LEU A 399 -1.00 -27.74 33.03
C LEU A 399 -2.36 -28.45 33.02
N GLU A 400 -3.25 -28.15 33.97
CA GLU A 400 -4.63 -28.67 33.98
C GLU A 400 -5.41 -28.21 32.75
N ARG A 401 -5.33 -26.92 32.40
CA ARG A 401 -5.95 -26.37 31.18
C ARG A 401 -5.40 -27.02 29.91
N ALA A 402 -4.07 -27.11 29.79
CA ALA A 402 -3.43 -27.77 28.66
C ALA A 402 -3.84 -29.24 28.54
N THR A 403 -4.01 -29.93 29.67
CA THR A 403 -4.48 -31.32 29.70
C THR A 403 -5.89 -31.45 29.16
N ASP A 404 -6.82 -30.63 29.64
CA ASP A 404 -8.21 -30.64 29.18
C ASP A 404 -8.31 -30.38 27.67
N GLU A 405 -7.47 -29.48 27.15
CA GLU A 405 -7.36 -29.17 25.73
C GLU A 405 -6.79 -30.32 24.90
N VAL A 406 -5.69 -30.96 25.35
CA VAL A 406 -5.08 -32.11 24.68
C VAL A 406 -6.04 -33.31 24.64
N CYS A 407 -6.72 -33.59 25.75
CA CYS A 407 -7.77 -34.61 25.83
C CYS A 407 -8.94 -34.31 24.87
N ALA A 408 -9.35 -33.03 24.78
CA ALA A 408 -10.38 -32.64 23.83
C ALA A 408 -9.98 -32.91 22.36
N LEU A 409 -8.70 -32.75 22.02
CA LEU A 409 -8.17 -32.99 20.68
C LEU A 409 -8.07 -34.49 20.33
N GLY A 410 -7.59 -35.32 21.26
CA GLY A 410 -7.41 -36.78 21.06
C GLY A 410 -8.70 -37.55 20.79
N ASN A 411 -9.84 -37.06 21.28
CA ASN A 411 -11.16 -37.67 21.11
C ASN A 411 -11.81 -37.45 19.71
N GLY A 412 -11.01 -37.23 18.66
CA GLY A 412 -11.51 -37.05 17.31
C GLY A 412 -12.20 -35.70 17.06
N ARG A 413 -12.00 -34.70 17.93
CA ARG A 413 -12.38 -33.30 17.68
C ARG A 413 -11.22 -32.54 17.02
N ILE A 414 -10.52 -33.15 16.08
CA ILE A 414 -9.83 -32.38 15.05
C ILE A 414 -10.91 -32.17 13.98
N PRO A 415 -11.75 -31.11 14.07
CA PRO A 415 -12.70 -30.83 13.01
C PRO A 415 -11.96 -30.71 11.68
N GLU A 416 -12.65 -31.04 10.59
CA GLU A 416 -12.18 -30.66 9.26
C GLU A 416 -11.71 -29.21 9.32
N ASN A 417 -10.48 -28.96 8.85
CA ASN A 417 -9.80 -27.69 9.01
C ASN A 417 -9.66 -26.99 7.67
N PRO A 418 -10.76 -26.71 6.93
CA PRO A 418 -10.67 -26.19 5.58
C PRO A 418 -9.98 -24.82 5.51
N LEU A 419 -10.01 -24.05 6.61
CA LEU A 419 -9.31 -22.77 6.70
C LEU A 419 -7.83 -22.93 7.00
N GLY A 420 -7.45 -23.79 7.96
CA GLY A 420 -6.05 -24.14 8.19
C GLY A 420 -5.42 -24.81 6.97
N ASP A 421 -6.14 -25.70 6.28
CA ASP A 421 -5.71 -26.33 5.03
C ASP A 421 -5.49 -25.29 3.92
N ARG A 422 -6.37 -24.29 3.83
CA ARG A 422 -6.25 -23.19 2.86
C ARG A 422 -5.10 -22.24 3.22
N VAL A 423 -4.94 -21.89 4.50
CA VAL A 423 -3.82 -21.08 4.99
C VAL A 423 -2.50 -21.81 4.79
N ALA A 424 -2.42 -23.09 5.13
CA ALA A 424 -1.26 -23.95 4.88
C ALA A 424 -0.99 -24.05 3.38
N SER A 425 -2.00 -24.28 2.54
CA SER A 425 -1.84 -24.34 1.08
C SER A 425 -1.32 -23.04 0.46
N ASN A 426 -1.62 -21.89 1.08
CA ASN A 426 -1.07 -20.59 0.65
C ASN A 426 0.30 -20.28 1.28
N MET A 427 0.59 -20.77 2.48
CA MET A 427 1.89 -20.56 3.15
C MET A 427 2.98 -21.50 2.63
N LEU A 428 2.60 -22.61 2.02
CA LEU A 428 3.53 -23.54 1.39
C LEU A 428 4.00 -22.93 0.07
N PRO A 429 5.32 -22.92 -0.22
CA PRO A 429 5.82 -22.56 -1.54
C PRO A 429 5.11 -23.41 -2.62
N ALA A 430 5.17 -22.99 -3.88
CA ALA A 430 4.77 -23.83 -5.02
C ALA A 430 5.66 -25.08 -5.11
N ILE A 431 5.45 -26.02 -4.20
CA ILE A 431 6.13 -27.29 -4.12
C ILE A 431 5.44 -28.17 -5.14
N THR A 432 6.15 -28.47 -6.22
CA THR A 432 5.67 -29.29 -7.33
C THR A 432 5.77 -30.79 -7.03
N ASP A 433 6.26 -31.14 -5.85
CA ASP A 433 6.41 -32.52 -5.39
C ASP A 433 5.26 -32.90 -4.46
N ASP A 434 4.39 -33.79 -4.95
CA ASP A 434 3.21 -34.27 -4.25
C ASP A 434 3.58 -34.97 -2.92
N GLU A 435 4.76 -35.59 -2.82
CA GLU A 435 5.21 -36.31 -1.63
C GLU A 435 5.67 -35.34 -0.53
N ALA A 436 6.44 -34.31 -0.90
CA ALA A 436 6.79 -33.22 0.01
C ALA A 436 5.56 -32.42 0.48
N LEU A 437 4.59 -32.20 -0.42
CA LEU A 437 3.32 -31.54 -0.07
C LEU A 437 2.48 -32.40 0.89
N ALA A 438 2.43 -33.72 0.69
CA ALA A 438 1.75 -34.64 1.59
C ALA A 438 2.38 -34.65 2.99
N HIS A 439 3.71 -34.73 3.07
CA HIS A 439 4.42 -34.70 4.35
C HIS A 439 4.26 -33.36 5.09
N MET A 440 4.29 -32.23 4.38
CA MET A 440 4.03 -30.92 5.00
C MET A 440 2.57 -30.74 5.41
N ARG A 441 1.61 -31.26 4.65
CA ARG A 441 0.20 -31.31 5.07
C ARG A 441 0.02 -32.16 6.32
N GLU A 442 0.73 -33.28 6.42
CA GLU A 442 0.74 -34.13 7.62
C GLU A 442 1.40 -33.42 8.82
N SER A 443 2.47 -32.65 8.60
CA SER A 443 3.08 -31.82 9.64
C SER A 443 2.20 -30.62 10.05
N ALA A 444 1.45 -30.06 9.10
CA ALA A 444 0.55 -28.93 9.32
C ALA A 444 -0.85 -29.34 9.82
N SER A 445 -1.20 -30.63 9.72
CA SER A 445 -2.45 -31.17 10.27
C SER A 445 -2.42 -31.32 11.79
N TYR A 446 -1.24 -31.14 12.40
CA TYR A 446 -1.01 -31.33 13.83
C TYR A 446 -1.47 -32.70 14.35
N ALA A 447 -1.57 -33.72 13.48
CA ALA A 447 -2.08 -35.04 13.85
C ALA A 447 -1.27 -35.71 14.99
N HIS A 448 0.04 -35.44 15.03
CA HIS A 448 0.96 -35.95 16.06
C HIS A 448 1.12 -35.00 17.26
N TYR A 449 0.51 -33.81 17.21
CA TYR A 449 0.66 -32.80 18.26
C TYR A 449 0.12 -33.24 19.63
N PRO A 450 -1.05 -33.91 19.75
CA PRO A 450 -1.56 -34.36 21.04
C PRO A 450 -0.58 -35.27 21.78
N GLU A 451 0.08 -36.19 21.06
CA GLU A 451 1.08 -37.10 21.62
C GLU A 451 2.34 -36.34 22.09
N ALA A 452 2.83 -35.39 21.30
CA ALA A 452 3.95 -34.53 21.68
C ALA A 452 3.62 -33.66 22.91
N ALA A 453 2.44 -33.05 22.95
CA ALA A 453 1.97 -32.23 24.07
C ALA A 453 1.82 -33.08 25.35
N ARG A 454 1.27 -34.29 25.23
CA ARG A 454 1.21 -35.27 26.32
C ARG A 454 2.60 -35.59 26.86
N HIS A 455 3.58 -35.84 26.00
CA HIS A 455 4.96 -36.06 26.45
C HIS A 455 5.55 -34.87 27.21
N MET A 456 5.29 -33.63 26.79
CA MET A 456 5.76 -32.43 27.50
C MET A 456 5.09 -32.27 28.87
N ILE A 457 3.77 -32.48 28.95
CA ILE A 457 3.02 -32.37 30.21
C ILE A 457 3.47 -33.46 31.20
N LEU A 458 3.77 -34.66 30.72
CA LEU A 458 4.19 -35.81 31.55
C LEU A 458 5.69 -35.83 31.88
N ASP A 459 6.52 -34.97 31.27
CA ASP A 459 7.96 -34.96 31.55
C ASP A 459 8.24 -34.36 32.95
N ALA A 460 8.27 -35.22 33.96
CA ALA A 460 8.51 -34.84 35.36
C ALA A 460 9.82 -34.07 35.57
N ARG A 461 10.78 -34.11 34.63
CA ARG A 461 12.02 -33.31 34.70
C ARG A 461 11.77 -31.83 34.43
N LEU A 462 10.71 -31.48 33.71
CA LEU A 462 10.29 -30.10 33.50
C LEU A 462 9.55 -29.56 34.74
N TRP A 463 8.96 -30.44 35.54
CA TRP A 463 8.04 -30.11 36.63
C TRP A 463 8.53 -30.63 37.99
N GLU A 464 9.85 -30.60 38.25
CA GLU A 464 10.45 -31.20 39.45
C GLU A 464 9.80 -30.73 40.77
N ALA A 465 9.42 -29.45 40.84
CA ALA A 465 8.73 -28.88 41.99
C ALA A 465 7.33 -29.51 42.23
N LEU A 466 6.66 -29.94 41.15
CA LEU A 466 5.34 -30.57 41.15
C LEU A 466 5.40 -32.11 41.18
N ALA A 467 6.58 -32.72 41.07
CA ALA A 467 6.70 -34.18 40.95
C ALA A 467 6.12 -34.97 42.15
N GLN A 468 5.99 -34.34 43.31
CA GLN A 468 5.37 -34.91 44.52
C GLN A 468 3.92 -34.43 44.76
N SER A 469 3.38 -33.56 43.91
CA SER A 469 2.01 -33.06 44.04
C SER A 469 1.01 -34.19 43.71
N PRO A 470 0.06 -34.49 44.61
CA PRO A 470 -1.02 -35.43 44.32
C PRO A 470 -1.91 -34.95 43.18
N GLU A 471 -2.06 -33.65 42.98
CA GLU A 471 -2.79 -33.04 41.87
C GLU A 471 -2.10 -33.32 40.53
N TYR A 472 -0.78 -33.11 40.44
CA TYR A 472 -0.01 -33.45 39.25
C TYR A 472 -0.04 -34.97 38.95
N ALA A 473 0.04 -35.82 39.98
CA ALA A 473 -0.10 -37.27 39.82
C ALA A 473 -1.49 -37.68 39.30
N ALA A 474 -2.55 -36.99 39.74
CA ALA A 474 -3.91 -37.22 39.24
C ALA A 474 -4.05 -36.77 37.78
N LEU A 475 -3.45 -35.64 37.42
CA LEU A 475 -3.39 -35.12 36.05
C LEU A 475 -2.66 -36.09 35.11
N ALA A 476 -1.48 -36.58 35.51
CA ALA A 476 -0.71 -37.55 34.74
C ALA A 476 -1.51 -38.84 34.47
N LYS A 477 -2.20 -39.34 35.50
CA LYS A 477 -3.06 -40.53 35.38
C LYS A 477 -4.24 -40.32 34.43
N ARG A 478 -4.81 -39.11 34.35
CA ARG A 478 -5.88 -38.77 33.41
C ARG A 478 -5.37 -38.79 31.97
N LEU A 479 -4.25 -38.13 31.71
CA LEU A 479 -3.59 -38.12 30.40
C LEU A 479 -3.15 -39.52 29.95
N ASP A 480 -2.82 -40.40 30.89
CA ASP A 480 -2.43 -41.78 30.56
C ASP A 480 -3.59 -42.72 30.26
N ALA A 481 -4.81 -42.37 30.68
CA ALA A 481 -6.01 -43.18 30.50
C ALA A 481 -6.75 -42.89 29.18
N GLU A 482 -6.45 -41.74 28.55
CA GLU A 482 -6.84 -41.39 27.17
C GLU A 482 -5.76 -41.81 26.17
#